data_AF-A0A929K875-F1
#
_entry.id   AF-A0A929K875-F1
#
_cell.length_a   1.000
_cell.length_b   1.000
_cell.length_c   1.000
_cell.angle_alpha   90.00
_cell.angle_beta   90.00
_cell.angle_gamma   90.00
#
_symmetry.space_group_name_H-M   'P 1'
#
loop_
_entity.id
_entity.type
_entity.pdbx_description
1 polymer ?
#
loop_
_entity_poly.entity_id
_entity_poly.type
_entity_poly.pdbx_seq_one_letter_code
_entity_poly.pdbx_strand_id
1 'polypeptide(L)'
;PLGNNKFAYTDVIRFSLEQSYDTEEKIRDQPGEEDLRYFSDIYAELDFKPFPNLFMRYDTSYNVYGKGFTKYNFLGRLSNSVGDTLDLEYRYNCLAHINEVNLEVHTAFSPSWYGMCKLKRNVAENSELESVFGLRYQSTCWALDGRFKKDTDETSFTF
;
A
#
# COMPACT_ATOMS: atom_id res chain seq x y z
N PRO A 1 17.00 -5.95 44.74
CA PRO A 1 17.19 -6.13 43.28
C PRO A 1 15.97 -5.60 42.51
N LEU A 2 16.07 -4.38 41.99
CA LEU A 2 15.02 -3.69 41.23
C LEU A 2 14.97 -4.28 39.80
N GLY A 3 14.04 -5.20 39.57
CA GLY A 3 13.89 -5.91 38.30
C GLY A 3 13.07 -5.14 37.27
N ASN A 4 13.78 -4.43 36.39
CA ASN A 4 13.42 -4.22 34.97
C ASN A 4 11.98 -3.72 34.65
N ASN A 5 11.63 -2.51 35.10
CA ASN A 5 10.53 -1.74 34.50
C ASN A 5 10.95 -1.24 33.11
N LYS A 6 10.87 -2.11 32.09
CA LYS A 6 10.94 -1.66 30.70
C LYS A 6 9.57 -1.09 30.34
N PHE A 7 9.46 0.23 30.31
CA PHE A 7 8.33 0.88 29.67
C PHE A 7 8.32 0.46 28.20
N ALA A 8 7.27 -0.27 27.79
CA ALA A 8 7.04 -0.57 26.39
C ALA A 8 6.48 0.69 25.74
N TYR A 9 7.33 1.40 24.99
CA TYR A 9 6.92 2.53 24.16
C TYR A 9 6.31 2.00 22.87
N THR A 10 5.12 2.47 22.51
CA THR A 10 4.44 2.12 21.25
C THR A 10 3.98 3.40 20.58
N ASP A 11 4.49 3.67 19.38
CA ASP A 11 4.04 4.78 18.55
C ASP A 11 2.64 4.47 17.99
N VAL A 12 1.62 4.97 18.69
CA VAL A 12 0.23 4.80 18.28
C VAL A 12 -0.10 5.67 17.07
N ILE A 13 0.40 6.89 17.03
CA ILE A 13 0.19 7.83 15.92
C ILE A 13 1.52 8.46 15.54
N ARG A 14 1.82 8.52 14.24
CA ARG A 14 2.89 9.34 13.69
C ARG A 14 2.33 10.18 12.55
N PHE A 15 2.55 11.48 12.63
CA PHE A 15 2.21 12.41 11.57
C PHE A 15 3.48 13.07 11.03
N SER A 16 3.61 13.12 9.71
CA SER A 16 4.72 13.76 9.00
C SER A 16 4.15 14.73 7.98
N LEU A 17 4.74 15.92 7.88
CA LEU A 17 4.39 16.92 6.89
C LEU A 17 5.70 17.47 6.30
N GLU A 18 5.81 17.43 4.99
CA GLU A 18 7.01 17.81 4.25
C GLU A 18 6.66 18.75 3.09
N GLN A 19 7.52 19.74 2.90
CA GLN A 19 7.54 20.59 1.72
C GLN A 19 8.99 20.99 1.45
N SER A 20 9.38 20.97 0.18
CA SER A 20 10.70 21.41 -0.26
C SER A 20 10.60 22.74 -1.01
N TYR A 21 11.69 23.51 -0.95
CA TYR A 21 11.86 24.76 -1.68
C TYR A 21 13.16 24.68 -2.49
N ASP A 22 13.06 24.87 -3.80
CA ASP A 22 14.20 24.95 -4.71
C ASP A 22 14.59 26.41 -4.89
N THR A 23 15.87 26.74 -4.62
CA THR A 23 16.39 28.11 -4.71
C THR A 23 17.02 28.41 -6.07
N GLU A 24 17.37 27.37 -6.84
CA GLU A 24 18.13 27.49 -8.10
C GLU A 24 17.29 27.13 -9.33
N GLU A 25 15.96 27.26 -9.24
CA GLU A 25 15.04 26.70 -10.21
C GLU A 25 15.46 26.97 -11.67
N LYS A 26 15.96 25.92 -12.32
CA LYS A 26 16.24 25.94 -13.76
C LYS A 26 14.93 25.63 -14.43
N ILE A 27 14.52 26.48 -15.38
CA ILE A 27 13.44 26.19 -16.33
C ILE A 27 13.58 24.73 -16.74
N ARG A 28 12.70 23.87 -16.22
CA ARG A 28 12.63 22.50 -16.69
C ARG A 28 12.07 22.63 -18.09
N ASP A 29 12.84 22.28 -19.12
CA ASP A 29 12.38 22.13 -20.50
C ASP A 29 11.37 20.97 -20.59
N GLN A 30 10.24 21.11 -19.89
CA GLN A 30 9.05 20.29 -20.04
C GLN A 30 8.03 21.15 -20.79
N PRO A 31 7.72 20.81 -22.06
CA PRO A 31 6.75 21.56 -22.83
C PRO A 31 5.39 21.54 -22.11
N GLY A 32 4.91 22.72 -21.71
CA GLY A 32 3.62 22.91 -21.04
C GLY A 32 3.67 23.41 -19.59
N GLU A 33 4.85 23.63 -19.00
CA GLU A 33 4.98 24.30 -17.70
C GLU A 33 5.55 25.72 -17.90
N GLU A 34 4.67 26.72 -18.00
CA GLU A 34 5.04 28.13 -18.27
C GLU A 34 5.46 28.91 -17.01
N ASP A 35 5.31 28.35 -15.81
CA ASP A 35 5.55 29.04 -14.54
C ASP A 35 6.73 28.46 -13.74
N LEU A 36 7.51 29.37 -13.14
CA LEU A 36 8.51 29.05 -12.11
C LEU A 36 7.82 28.46 -10.86
N ARG A 37 8.18 27.23 -10.51
CA ARG A 37 7.74 26.45 -9.35
C ARG A 37 8.84 26.26 -8.31
N TYR A 38 9.04 27.29 -7.48
CA TYR A 38 10.00 27.24 -6.37
C TYR A 38 9.61 26.26 -5.24
N PHE A 39 8.32 26.04 -4.98
CA PHE A 39 7.81 25.11 -3.97
C PHE A 39 7.41 23.76 -4.58
N SER A 40 7.70 22.66 -3.88
CA SER A 40 7.10 21.36 -4.20
C SER A 40 5.65 21.25 -3.73
N ASP A 41 4.97 20.19 -4.19
CA ASP A 41 3.75 19.71 -3.55
C ASP A 41 4.00 19.50 -2.04
N ILE A 42 2.97 19.74 -1.24
CA ILE A 42 2.96 19.43 0.20
C ILE A 42 2.67 17.94 0.34
N TYR A 43 3.55 17.20 1.00
CA TYR A 43 3.36 15.79 1.32
C TYR A 43 2.96 15.63 2.79
N ALA A 44 1.89 14.88 3.06
CA ALA A 44 1.48 14.53 4.41
C ALA A 44 1.36 13.00 4.53
N GLU A 45 1.84 12.46 5.64
CA GLU A 45 1.76 11.03 5.99
C GLU A 45 1.25 10.88 7.41
N LEU A 46 0.30 9.97 7.61
CA LEU A 46 -0.28 9.61 8.88
C LEU A 46 -0.22 8.09 9.04
N ASP A 47 0.53 7.65 10.04
CA ASP A 47 0.52 6.28 10.52
C ASP A 47 -0.32 6.18 11.79
N PHE A 48 -1.18 5.16 11.85
CA PHE A 48 -2.01 4.87 13.02
C PHE A 48 -1.96 3.37 13.37
N LYS A 49 -1.53 3.07 14.60
CA LYS A 49 -1.31 1.73 15.16
C LYS A 49 -1.98 1.62 16.53
N PRO A 50 -3.33 1.57 16.60
CA PRO A 50 -4.05 1.49 17.87
C PRO A 50 -3.82 0.17 18.60
N PHE A 51 -3.53 -0.91 17.87
CA PHE A 51 -3.29 -2.25 18.41
C PHE A 51 -2.09 -2.90 17.69
N PRO A 52 -1.40 -3.89 18.29
CA PRO A 52 -0.26 -4.56 17.66
C PRO A 52 -0.60 -5.26 16.34
N ASN A 53 -1.88 -5.57 16.12
CA ASN A 53 -2.39 -6.34 15.01
C ASN A 53 -3.14 -5.49 13.97
N LEU A 54 -3.21 -4.18 14.16
CA LEU A 54 -3.88 -3.24 13.26
C LEU A 54 -2.96 -2.07 12.94
N PHE A 55 -2.66 -1.90 11.65
CA PHE A 55 -1.92 -0.78 11.12
C PHE A 55 -2.75 -0.07 10.05
N MET A 56 -2.81 1.24 10.11
CA MET A 56 -3.36 2.08 9.06
C MET A 56 -2.34 3.13 8.67
N ARG A 57 -2.26 3.41 7.37
CA ARG A 57 -1.47 4.49 6.80
C ARG A 57 -2.31 5.28 5.83
N TYR A 58 -2.20 6.59 5.91
CA TYR A 58 -2.76 7.51 4.94
C TYR A 58 -1.66 8.47 4.49
N ASP A 59 -1.46 8.61 3.19
CA ASP A 59 -0.55 9.60 2.63
C ASP A 59 -1.24 10.39 1.53
N THR A 60 -0.87 11.67 1.40
CA THR A 60 -1.44 12.55 0.39
C THR A 60 -0.45 13.58 -0.10
N SER A 61 -0.61 14.01 -1.34
CA SER A 61 0.13 15.10 -1.95
C SER A 61 -0.83 16.19 -2.39
N TYR A 62 -0.55 17.43 -1.98
CA TYR A 62 -1.32 18.61 -2.34
C TYR A 62 -0.46 19.56 -3.19
N ASN A 63 -0.92 19.85 -4.39
CA ASN A 63 -0.26 20.77 -5.31
C ASN A 63 -0.63 22.21 -4.97
N VAL A 64 0.40 23.00 -4.65
CA VAL A 64 0.27 24.40 -4.24
C VAL A 64 -0.04 25.35 -5.42
N TYR A 65 0.06 24.88 -6.66
CA TYR A 65 -0.18 25.65 -7.89
C TYR A 65 -1.56 25.41 -8.51
N GLY A 66 -2.54 25.02 -7.69
CA GLY A 66 -3.95 25.00 -8.10
C GLY A 66 -4.47 23.66 -8.63
N LYS A 67 -3.67 22.59 -8.67
CA LYS A 67 -4.17 21.24 -9.00
C LYS A 67 -4.84 20.53 -7.81
N GLY A 68 -4.76 21.08 -6.60
CA GLY A 68 -5.34 20.48 -5.40
C GLY A 68 -4.67 19.16 -5.02
N PHE A 69 -5.43 18.20 -4.49
CA PHE A 69 -4.90 16.88 -4.15
C PHE A 69 -4.52 16.09 -5.40
N THR A 70 -3.23 15.82 -5.58
CA THR A 70 -2.70 15.06 -6.71
C THR A 70 -2.65 13.57 -6.42
N LYS A 71 -2.46 13.20 -5.15
CA LYS A 71 -2.38 11.81 -4.69
C LYS A 71 -3.04 11.65 -3.33
N TYR A 72 -3.70 10.52 -3.11
CA TYR A 72 -4.04 10.04 -1.78
C TYR A 72 -4.08 8.52 -1.79
N ASN A 73 -3.40 7.93 -0.82
CA ASN A 73 -3.38 6.49 -0.62
C ASN A 73 -3.81 6.17 0.81
N PHE A 74 -4.51 5.06 0.95
CA PHE A 74 -4.90 4.50 2.22
C PHE A 74 -4.51 3.03 2.24
N LEU A 75 -3.83 2.60 3.30
CA LEU A 75 -3.52 1.20 3.56
C LEU A 75 -4.07 0.85 4.95
N GLY A 76 -4.90 -0.17 5.02
CA GLY A 76 -5.28 -0.85 6.25
C GLY A 76 -4.73 -2.26 6.25
N ARG A 77 -3.96 -2.63 7.27
CA ARG A 77 -3.38 -3.95 7.47
C ARG A 77 -3.83 -4.51 8.81
N LEU A 78 -4.45 -5.67 8.76
CA LEU A 78 -4.73 -6.53 9.90
C LEU A 78 -3.78 -7.72 9.85
N SER A 79 -3.19 -8.07 10.98
CA SER A 79 -2.35 -9.27 11.10
C SER A 79 -2.76 -10.09 12.31
N ASN A 80 -2.31 -11.34 12.39
CA ASN A 80 -2.40 -12.11 13.63
C ASN A 80 -1.02 -12.67 14.04
N SER A 81 -0.95 -13.26 15.24
CA SER A 81 0.28 -13.83 15.77
C SER A 81 0.79 -15.07 15.03
N VAL A 82 -0.07 -15.68 14.20
CA VAL A 82 0.22 -16.90 13.43
C VAL A 82 0.79 -16.57 12.05
N GLY A 83 0.75 -15.29 11.65
CA GLY A 83 1.30 -14.80 10.39
C GLY A 83 0.25 -14.53 9.31
N ASP A 84 -1.04 -14.68 9.61
CA ASP A 84 -2.11 -14.32 8.68
C ASP A 84 -2.18 -12.80 8.56
N THR A 85 -2.49 -12.32 7.34
CA THR A 85 -2.59 -10.90 7.03
C THR A 85 -3.79 -10.63 6.13
N LEU A 86 -4.43 -9.48 6.35
CA LEU A 86 -5.45 -8.90 5.49
C LEU A 86 -5.08 -7.44 5.26
N ASP A 87 -4.82 -7.12 4.00
CA ASP A 87 -4.45 -5.80 3.53
C ASP A 87 -5.53 -5.26 2.60
N LEU A 88 -6.00 -4.06 2.91
CA LEU A 88 -6.87 -3.27 2.06
C LEU A 88 -6.15 -1.98 1.71
N GLU A 89 -5.88 -1.80 0.43
CA GLU A 89 -5.22 -0.61 -0.08
C GLU A 89 -6.16 0.10 -1.05
N TYR A 90 -6.25 1.42 -0.92
CA TYR A 90 -6.88 2.29 -1.88
C TYR A 90 -5.85 3.29 -2.38
N ARG A 91 -5.72 3.43 -3.69
CA ARG A 91 -4.73 4.32 -4.30
C ARG A 91 -5.38 5.21 -5.34
N TYR A 92 -5.15 6.52 -5.18
CA TYR A 92 -5.55 7.51 -6.15
C TYR A 92 -4.37 8.38 -6.57
N ASN A 93 -4.24 8.58 -7.87
CA ASN A 93 -3.29 9.52 -8.46
C ASN A 93 -3.88 10.10 -9.75
N CYS A 94 -4.22 11.39 -9.74
CA CYS A 94 -4.83 12.03 -10.89
C CYS A 94 -3.89 12.15 -12.10
N LEU A 95 -2.59 12.35 -11.86
CA LEU A 95 -1.59 12.51 -12.92
C LEU A 95 -1.31 11.18 -13.63
N ALA A 96 -1.23 10.09 -12.87
CA ALA A 96 -1.00 8.75 -13.40
C ALA A 96 -2.29 8.00 -13.80
N HIS A 97 -3.46 8.66 -13.69
CA HIS A 97 -4.78 8.06 -13.95
C HIS A 97 -5.02 6.77 -13.14
N ILE A 98 -4.52 6.73 -11.90
CA ILE A 98 -4.68 5.57 -11.00
C ILE A 98 -5.87 5.85 -10.09
N ASN A 99 -6.78 4.90 -10.04
CA ASN A 99 -7.87 4.86 -9.06
C ASN A 99 -8.19 3.39 -8.79
N GLU A 100 -7.50 2.78 -7.84
CA GLU A 100 -7.54 1.33 -7.62
C GLU A 100 -7.79 0.96 -6.17
N VAL A 101 -8.48 -0.17 -5.98
CA VAL A 101 -8.63 -0.87 -4.71
C VAL A 101 -7.91 -2.20 -4.83
N ASN A 102 -7.02 -2.47 -3.89
CA ASN A 102 -6.28 -3.72 -3.76
C ASN A 102 -6.69 -4.40 -2.46
N LEU A 103 -7.10 -5.66 -2.54
CA LEU A 103 -7.34 -6.52 -1.39
C LEU A 103 -6.34 -7.67 -1.46
N GLU A 104 -5.57 -7.87 -0.40
CA GLU A 104 -4.63 -8.98 -0.29
C GLU A 104 -4.87 -9.72 1.02
N VAL A 105 -4.99 -11.04 0.95
CA VAL A 105 -5.27 -11.91 2.09
C VAL A 105 -4.29 -13.06 2.05
N HIS A 106 -3.56 -13.26 3.14
CA HIS A 106 -2.74 -14.45 3.38
C HIS A 106 -3.25 -15.14 4.63
N THR A 107 -3.56 -16.43 4.55
CA THR A 107 -4.08 -17.17 5.69
C THR A 107 -3.68 -18.63 5.70
N ALA A 108 -3.33 -19.14 6.88
CA ALA A 108 -3.17 -20.56 7.13
C ALA A 108 -4.52 -21.19 7.48
N PHE A 109 -5.07 -22.02 6.60
CA PHE A 109 -6.30 -22.78 6.88
C PHE A 109 -6.05 -23.92 7.87
N SER A 110 -4.83 -24.46 7.87
CA SER A 110 -4.37 -25.50 8.79
C SER A 110 -2.83 -25.44 8.89
N PRO A 111 -2.18 -26.16 9.82
CA PRO A 111 -0.71 -26.09 9.98
C PRO A 111 0.11 -26.39 8.71
N SER A 112 -0.48 -27.13 7.77
CA SER A 112 0.16 -27.53 6.51
C SER A 112 -0.43 -26.84 5.27
N TRP A 113 -1.52 -26.06 5.39
CA TRP A 113 -2.19 -25.45 4.24
C TRP A 113 -2.25 -23.93 4.38
N TYR A 114 -1.72 -23.24 3.36
CA TYR A 114 -1.67 -21.79 3.30
C TYR A 114 -2.34 -21.32 2.01
N GLY A 115 -3.20 -20.32 2.13
CA GLY A 115 -3.85 -19.65 1.02
C GLY A 115 -3.38 -18.22 0.87
N MET A 116 -3.29 -17.76 -0.36
CA MET A 116 -3.20 -16.35 -0.68
C MET A 116 -4.26 -15.96 -1.71
N CYS A 117 -4.80 -14.76 -1.56
CA CYS A 117 -5.71 -14.15 -2.49
C CYS A 117 -5.31 -12.69 -2.66
N LYS A 118 -5.17 -12.23 -3.90
CA LYS A 118 -4.93 -10.83 -4.23
C LYS A 118 -5.92 -10.41 -5.30
N LEU A 119 -6.73 -9.41 -5.02
CA LEU A 119 -7.72 -8.85 -5.94
C LEU A 119 -7.40 -7.37 -6.13
N LYS A 120 -7.26 -6.96 -7.38
CA LYS A 120 -6.94 -5.60 -7.76
C LYS A 120 -7.96 -5.10 -8.77
N ARG A 121 -8.60 -3.98 -8.47
CA ARG A 121 -9.70 -3.43 -9.27
C ARG A 121 -9.53 -1.94 -9.49
N ASN A 122 -9.79 -1.48 -10.72
CA ASN A 122 -9.95 -0.06 -11.02
C ASN A 122 -11.36 0.41 -10.61
N VAL A 123 -11.44 1.44 -9.77
CA VAL A 123 -12.70 2.01 -9.28
C VAL A 123 -13.33 2.94 -10.32
N ALA A 124 -12.52 3.65 -11.12
CA ALA A 124 -13.03 4.60 -12.12
C ALA A 124 -13.73 3.88 -13.28
N GLU A 125 -13.15 2.78 -13.77
CA GLU A 125 -13.68 2.01 -14.90
C GLU A 125 -14.46 0.76 -14.47
N ASN A 126 -14.53 0.50 -13.15
CA ASN A 126 -15.16 -0.67 -12.54
C ASN A 126 -14.60 -2.01 -13.05
N SER A 127 -13.40 -2.01 -13.65
CA SER A 127 -12.74 -3.14 -14.30
C SER A 127 -11.83 -3.90 -13.32
N GLU A 128 -11.84 -5.22 -13.41
CA GLU A 128 -10.91 -6.11 -12.71
C GLU A 128 -9.55 -6.04 -13.42
N LEU A 129 -8.48 -5.70 -12.70
CA LEU A 129 -7.15 -5.50 -13.27
C LEU A 129 -6.27 -6.75 -13.10
N GLU A 130 -6.23 -7.31 -11.88
CA GLU A 130 -5.42 -8.49 -11.55
C GLU A 130 -6.11 -9.26 -10.42
N SER A 131 -6.23 -10.57 -10.61
CA SER A 131 -6.73 -11.51 -9.60
C SER A 131 -5.80 -12.70 -9.49
N VAL A 132 -5.25 -12.91 -8.30
CA VAL A 132 -4.30 -13.97 -8.00
C VAL A 132 -4.85 -14.82 -6.88
N PHE A 133 -4.87 -16.13 -7.11
CA PHE A 133 -5.16 -17.14 -6.09
C PHE A 133 -3.95 -18.05 -5.96
N GLY A 134 -3.51 -18.30 -4.74
CA GLY A 134 -2.42 -19.21 -4.45
C GLY A 134 -2.79 -20.17 -3.35
N LEU A 135 -2.35 -21.41 -3.49
CA LEU A 135 -2.54 -22.44 -2.50
C LEU A 135 -1.21 -23.18 -2.34
N ARG A 136 -0.75 -23.25 -1.10
CA ARG A 136 0.48 -23.94 -0.73
C ARG A 136 0.18 -25.06 0.25
N TYR A 137 0.70 -26.24 -0.05
CA TYR A 137 0.78 -27.34 0.89
C TYR A 137 2.22 -27.51 1.36
N GLN A 138 2.43 -27.50 2.67
CA GLN A 138 3.73 -27.67 3.28
C GLN A 138 3.77 -28.93 4.15
N SER A 139 4.64 -29.86 3.75
CA SER A 139 5.05 -31.02 4.53
C SER A 139 6.36 -30.72 5.29
N THR A 140 6.88 -31.71 6.02
CA THR A 140 8.10 -31.53 6.83
C THR A 140 9.37 -31.31 6.01
N CYS A 141 9.44 -31.88 4.81
CA CYS A 141 10.65 -31.88 3.97
C CYS A 141 10.44 -31.33 2.55
N TRP A 142 9.20 -30.98 2.19
CA TRP A 142 8.85 -30.47 0.86
C TRP A 142 7.60 -29.58 0.93
N ALA A 143 7.44 -28.71 -0.05
CA ALA A 143 6.25 -27.90 -0.25
C ALA A 143 5.82 -27.96 -1.72
N LEU A 144 4.52 -27.83 -1.95
CA LEU A 144 3.92 -27.70 -3.27
C LEU A 144 3.14 -26.39 -3.31
N ASP A 145 3.38 -25.60 -4.34
CA ASP A 145 2.88 -24.24 -4.47
C ASP A 145 2.12 -24.11 -5.79
N GLY A 146 0.79 -24.01 -5.74
CA GLY A 146 -0.04 -23.72 -6.91
C GLY A 146 -0.42 -22.25 -6.94
N ARG A 147 -0.26 -21.59 -8.09
CA ARG A 147 -0.69 -20.20 -8.29
C ARG A 147 -1.47 -20.07 -9.58
N PHE A 148 -2.66 -19.51 -9.46
CA PHE A 148 -3.49 -19.07 -10.57
C PHE A 148 -3.50 -17.55 -10.60
N LYS A 149 -3.21 -16.97 -11.76
CA LYS A 149 -3.20 -15.53 -11.95
C LYS A 149 -4.00 -15.18 -13.20
N LYS A 150 -4.91 -14.22 -13.05
CA LYS A 150 -5.73 -13.67 -14.12
C LYS A 150 -5.54 -12.17 -14.16
N ASP A 151 -4.98 -11.68 -15.26
CA ASP A 151 -4.91 -10.26 -15.59
C ASP A 151 -5.98 -9.93 -16.64
N THR A 152 -6.16 -8.65 -16.97
CA THR A 152 -7.12 -8.20 -17.99
C THR A 152 -6.97 -8.94 -19.33
N ASP A 153 -5.73 -9.24 -19.72
CA ASP A 153 -5.43 -9.78 -21.05
C ASP A 153 -5.00 -11.26 -21.04
N GLU A 154 -4.51 -11.76 -19.91
CA GLU A 154 -3.86 -13.08 -19.83
C GLU A 154 -4.29 -13.87 -18.59
N THR A 155 -4.40 -15.19 -18.75
CA THR A 155 -4.57 -16.12 -17.63
C THR A 155 -3.36 -17.07 -17.60
N SER A 156 -2.67 -17.11 -16.47
CA SER A 156 -1.48 -17.94 -16.25
C SER A 156 -1.65 -18.85 -15.05
N PHE A 157 -1.02 -20.02 -15.14
CA PHE A 157 -0.98 -21.02 -14.07
C PHE A 157 0.48 -21.44 -13.82
N THR A 158 0.86 -21.54 -12.56
CA THR A 158 2.22 -21.92 -12.14
C THR A 158 2.14 -22.93 -11.00
N PHE A 159 3.05 -23.91 -11.02
CA PHE A 159 3.17 -25.00 -10.03
C PHE A 159 4.64 -25.29 -9.71
#